data_AF-A0A519V981-F1
#
_entry.id   AF-A0A519V981-F1
#
_cell.length_a   1.000
_cell.length_b   1.000
_cell.length_c   1.000
_cell.angle_alpha   90.00
_cell.angle_beta   90.00
_cell.angle_gamma   90.00
#
_symmetry.space_group_name_H-M   'P 1'
#
loop_
_entity.id
_entity.type
_entity.pdbx_description
1 polymer ?
#
loop_
_entity_poly.entity_id
_entity_poly.type
_entity_poly.pdbx_seq_one_letter_code
_entity_poly.pdbx_strand_id
1 'polypeptide(L)'
;MDYADAIVALEKAIALENKQKDKTQLIELLEHKDVQKPKPKVKKTQSEVAKRDLPFFKYHPEPTLTGAFETDTIVTCDCCKKPTDVYYSGPFYAVDDIDALCPWCIADGKASKKFDGSFQDDVSVDDISDPEKLKELVERTPGYSGWQQEYWLAHCNDYCAFKGYVGWQEIEPILAEFADLETDLANAGGITLADLPNYLRDNGSCQGYLFQCTCCNKYRLYYDFD
;
A
#
# COMPACT_ATOMS: atom_id res chain seq x y z
N MET A 1 -51.71 -20.78 23.56
CA MET A 1 -50.55 -20.70 22.65
C MET A 1 -49.34 -21.05 23.47
N ASP A 2 -48.64 -22.11 23.10
CA ASP A 2 -47.47 -22.62 23.83
C ASP A 2 -46.34 -21.58 23.73
N TYR A 3 -45.76 -21.21 24.86
CA TYR A 3 -44.64 -20.25 24.91
C TYR A 3 -43.43 -20.74 24.11
N ALA A 4 -43.25 -22.07 23.98
CA ALA A 4 -42.20 -22.65 23.17
C ALA A 4 -42.36 -22.32 21.67
N ASP A 5 -43.59 -22.40 21.14
CA ASP A 5 -43.87 -22.09 19.73
C ASP A 5 -43.63 -20.60 19.42
N ALA A 6 -43.91 -19.72 20.39
CA ALA A 6 -43.68 -18.29 20.26
C ALA A 6 -42.18 -17.93 20.23
N ILE A 7 -41.35 -18.61 21.02
CA ILE A 7 -39.89 -18.42 21.03
C ILE A 7 -39.28 -18.89 19.70
N VAL A 8 -39.68 -20.07 19.22
CA VAL A 8 -39.21 -20.61 17.93
C VAL A 8 -39.60 -19.70 16.75
N ALA A 9 -40.79 -19.09 16.81
CA ALA A 9 -41.21 -18.12 15.81
C ALA A 9 -40.37 -16.83 15.85
N LEU A 10 -40.01 -16.36 17.05
CA LEU A 10 -39.17 -15.18 17.24
C LEU A 10 -37.73 -15.41 16.75
N GLU A 11 -37.14 -16.57 17.06
CA GLU A 11 -35.79 -16.94 16.60
C GLU A 11 -35.72 -17.01 15.07
N LYS A 12 -36.75 -17.56 14.42
CA LYS A 12 -36.84 -17.60 12.96
C LYS A 12 -36.98 -16.20 12.35
N ALA A 13 -37.72 -15.30 13.00
CA ALA A 13 -37.85 -13.92 12.55
C ALA A 13 -36.51 -13.18 12.64
N ILE A 14 -35.79 -13.31 13.76
CA ILE A 14 -34.45 -12.74 13.94
C ILE A 14 -33.46 -13.27 12.89
N ALA A 15 -33.48 -14.58 12.62
CA ALA A 15 -32.61 -15.18 11.62
C ALA A 15 -32.92 -14.69 10.19
N LEU A 16 -34.20 -14.45 9.86
CA LEU A 16 -34.59 -13.87 8.57
C LEU A 16 -34.14 -12.41 8.45
N GLU A 17 -34.33 -11.61 9.50
CA GLU A 17 -33.92 -10.20 9.53
C GLU A 17 -32.39 -10.07 9.39
N ASN A 18 -31.62 -10.91 10.09
CA ASN A 18 -30.16 -10.92 9.97
C ASN A 18 -29.72 -11.30 8.56
N LYS A 19 -30.33 -12.33 7.96
CA LYS A 19 -30.04 -12.73 6.57
C LYS A 19 -30.40 -11.65 5.55
N GLN A 20 -31.45 -10.86 5.81
CA GLN A 20 -31.80 -9.72 4.98
C GLN A 20 -30.81 -8.56 5.16
N LYS A 21 -30.36 -8.27 6.38
CA LYS A 21 -29.32 -7.26 6.65
C LYS A 21 -27.99 -7.62 5.98
N ASP A 22 -27.55 -8.88 6.10
CA ASP A 22 -26.33 -9.38 5.43
C ASP A 22 -26.42 -9.21 3.91
N LYS A 23 -27.59 -9.51 3.33
CA LYS A 23 -27.82 -9.35 1.89
C LYS A 23 -27.83 -7.88 1.46
N THR A 24 -28.40 -6.99 2.26
CA THR A 24 -28.42 -5.54 1.95
C THR A 24 -27.02 -4.94 2.06
N GLN A 25 -26.25 -5.29 3.10
CA GLN A 25 -24.84 -4.87 3.21
C GLN A 25 -23.99 -5.39 2.06
N LEU A 26 -24.19 -6.64 1.62
CA LEU A 26 -23.48 -7.20 0.47
C LEU A 26 -23.81 -6.45 -0.83
N ILE A 27 -25.04 -5.96 -0.98
CA ILE A 27 -25.46 -5.16 -2.14
C ILE A 27 -24.85 -3.76 -2.09
N GLU A 28 -24.85 -3.08 -0.94
CA GLU A 28 -24.19 -1.78 -0.75
C GLU A 28 -22.67 -1.86 -1.03
N LEU A 29 -22.00 -2.93 -0.56
CA LEU A 29 -20.59 -3.21 -0.87
C LEU A 29 -20.31 -3.46 -2.36
N LEU A 30 -21.29 -3.96 -3.12
CA LEU A 30 -21.18 -4.15 -4.56
C LEU A 30 -21.46 -2.86 -5.35
N GLU A 31 -22.24 -1.94 -4.78
CA GLU A 31 -22.57 -0.63 -5.38
C GLU A 31 -21.44 0.41 -5.21
N HIS A 32 -20.53 0.22 -4.25
CA HIS A 32 -19.34 1.07 -4.06
C HIS A 32 -18.11 0.70 -4.92
N LYS A 33 -18.25 -0.24 -5.86
CA LYS A 33 -17.21 -0.50 -6.87
C LYS A 33 -17.30 0.50 -8.02
N ASP A 34 -16.71 1.68 -7.86
CA ASP A 34 -16.05 2.42 -8.96
C ASP A 34 -15.61 3.81 -8.45
N VAL A 35 -14.50 3.86 -7.71
CA VAL A 35 -13.60 5.02 -7.78
C VAL A 35 -12.39 4.58 -8.58
N GLN A 36 -12.49 4.64 -9.90
CA GLN A 36 -11.33 4.49 -10.75
C GLN A 36 -10.43 5.71 -10.53
N LYS A 37 -9.25 5.49 -9.93
CA LYS A 37 -8.19 6.50 -9.86
C LYS A 37 -7.95 7.06 -11.28
N PRO A 38 -7.81 8.39 -11.44
CA PRO A 38 -7.60 9.00 -12.75
C PRO A 38 -6.36 8.41 -13.40
N LYS A 39 -6.55 7.76 -14.55
CA LYS A 39 -5.45 7.17 -15.33
C LYS A 39 -4.66 8.28 -16.03
N PRO A 40 -3.32 8.33 -15.84
CA PRO A 40 -2.45 9.23 -16.59
C PRO A 40 -2.59 9.00 -18.10
N LYS A 41 -2.54 10.08 -18.89
CA LYS A 41 -2.67 10.03 -20.35
C LYS A 41 -1.31 9.69 -20.98
N VAL A 42 -0.91 8.44 -20.88
CA VAL A 42 0.39 8.00 -21.41
C VAL A 42 0.34 7.76 -22.92
N LYS A 43 1.28 8.37 -23.65
CA LYS A 43 1.45 8.19 -25.11
C LYS A 43 2.21 6.90 -25.41
N LYS A 44 1.54 6.00 -26.12
CA LYS A 44 2.04 4.68 -26.52
C LYS A 44 3.10 4.80 -27.62
N THR A 45 4.24 4.13 -27.46
CA THR A 45 5.26 4.03 -28.52
C THR A 45 5.84 2.61 -28.56
N GLN A 46 5.97 2.02 -29.76
CA GLN A 46 6.62 0.72 -29.93
C GLN A 46 8.15 0.91 -29.90
N SER A 47 8.87 0.22 -29.00
CA SER A 47 10.32 0.12 -29.06
C SER A 47 10.82 -1.24 -28.58
N GLU A 48 11.90 -1.76 -29.15
CA GLU A 48 12.64 -2.90 -28.61
C GLU A 48 13.46 -2.43 -27.40
N VAL A 49 12.85 -2.40 -26.21
CA VAL A 49 13.58 -2.09 -24.97
C VAL A 49 14.44 -3.32 -24.62
N ALA A 50 15.76 -3.14 -24.54
CA ALA A 50 16.65 -4.19 -24.08
C ALA A 50 16.30 -4.53 -22.62
N LYS A 51 15.98 -5.81 -22.36
CA LYS A 51 15.77 -6.31 -20.99
C LYS A 51 17.01 -6.02 -20.15
N ARG A 52 16.86 -5.12 -19.19
CA ARG A 52 17.87 -4.76 -18.19
C ARG A 52 17.37 -5.26 -16.85
N ASP A 53 18.26 -5.81 -16.04
CA ASP A 53 17.90 -6.23 -14.69
C ASP A 53 17.41 -5.01 -13.88
N LEU A 54 16.32 -5.23 -13.15
CA LEU A 54 15.75 -4.21 -12.27
C LEU A 54 16.74 -3.91 -11.14
N PRO A 55 16.91 -2.62 -10.78
CA PRO A 55 17.64 -2.26 -9.57
C PRO A 55 16.98 -2.89 -8.34
N PHE A 56 17.81 -3.26 -7.36
CA PHE A 56 17.33 -3.65 -6.05
C PHE A 56 17.04 -2.41 -5.19
N PHE A 57 15.86 -2.36 -4.57
CA PHE A 57 15.44 -1.31 -3.66
C PHE A 57 15.29 -1.89 -2.27
N LYS A 58 16.18 -1.53 -1.33
CA LYS A 58 16.22 -2.11 0.01
C LYS A 58 14.87 -2.02 0.73
N TYR A 59 14.21 -0.86 0.66
CA TYR A 59 12.96 -0.60 1.37
C TYR A 59 11.71 -0.94 0.55
N HIS A 60 11.83 -1.27 -0.74
CA HIS A 60 10.72 -1.72 -1.56
C HIS A 60 11.19 -2.80 -2.53
N PRO A 61 11.52 -4.00 -2.03
CA PRO A 61 12.29 -5.00 -2.80
C PRO A 61 11.54 -5.62 -3.97
N GLU A 62 10.20 -5.62 -3.94
CA GLU A 62 9.35 -6.27 -4.96
C GLU A 62 8.36 -5.28 -5.61
N PRO A 63 8.83 -4.16 -6.19
CA PRO A 63 7.95 -3.06 -6.60
C PRO A 63 7.01 -3.42 -7.76
N THR A 64 7.34 -4.44 -8.55
CA THR A 64 6.42 -4.96 -9.58
C THR A 64 5.31 -5.83 -8.98
N LEU A 65 5.60 -6.60 -7.92
CA LEU A 65 4.60 -7.46 -7.27
C LEU A 65 3.60 -6.65 -6.45
N THR A 66 4.07 -5.57 -5.82
CA THR A 66 3.22 -4.64 -5.07
C THR A 66 2.41 -3.70 -5.98
N GLY A 67 2.70 -3.69 -7.29
CA GLY A 67 2.05 -2.80 -8.25
C GLY A 67 2.58 -1.37 -8.26
N ALA A 68 3.66 -1.06 -7.53
CA ALA A 68 4.32 0.25 -7.62
C ALA A 68 4.96 0.48 -9.00
N PHE A 69 5.44 -0.58 -9.65
CA PHE A 69 5.87 -0.53 -11.04
C PHE A 69 4.83 -1.15 -11.98
N GLU A 70 4.47 -0.37 -12.99
CA GLU A 70 3.65 -0.79 -14.12
C GLU A 70 4.54 -1.39 -15.22
N THR A 71 4.03 -2.42 -15.89
CA THR A 71 4.74 -3.17 -16.96
C THR A 71 3.85 -3.43 -18.18
N ASP A 72 2.74 -2.71 -18.28
CA ASP A 72 1.68 -2.91 -19.26
C ASP A 72 2.03 -2.33 -20.64
N THR A 73 2.90 -1.33 -20.69
CA THR A 73 3.25 -0.60 -21.90
C THR A 73 4.66 -0.02 -21.87
N ILE A 74 5.11 0.46 -23.03
CA ILE A 74 6.38 1.17 -23.17
C ILE A 74 6.10 2.67 -23.13
N VAL A 75 6.77 3.33 -22.20
CA VAL A 75 6.63 4.76 -21.93
C VAL A 75 8.00 5.45 -22.04
N THR A 76 8.01 6.78 -22.10
CA THR A 76 9.26 7.55 -22.04
C THR A 76 9.48 8.04 -20.62
N CYS A 77 10.59 7.68 -20.00
CA CYS A 77 10.93 8.17 -18.66
C CYS A 77 11.14 9.69 -18.66
N ASP A 78 10.47 10.40 -17.77
CA ASP A 78 10.53 11.86 -17.70
C ASP A 78 11.89 12.40 -17.24
N CYS A 79 12.60 11.61 -16.46
CA CYS A 79 13.95 11.94 -16.02
C CYS A 79 14.97 11.85 -17.17
N CYS A 80 15.20 10.65 -17.72
CA CYS A 80 16.27 10.41 -18.70
C CYS A 80 15.85 10.46 -20.18
N LYS A 81 14.55 10.61 -20.46
CA LYS A 81 13.95 10.65 -21.80
C LYS A 81 14.23 9.40 -22.65
N LYS A 82 14.54 8.26 -22.00
CA LYS A 82 14.70 6.95 -22.66
C LYS A 82 13.40 6.15 -22.57
N PRO A 83 13.10 5.29 -23.57
CA PRO A 83 11.99 4.36 -23.47
C PRO A 83 12.24 3.32 -22.36
N THR A 84 11.17 2.91 -21.70
CA THR A 84 11.17 1.90 -20.63
C THR A 84 9.86 1.11 -20.69
N ASP A 85 9.93 -0.21 -20.51
CA ASP A 85 8.81 -1.14 -20.43
C ASP A 85 8.38 -1.42 -18.97
N VAL A 86 9.09 -0.83 -18.02
CA VAL A 86 8.80 -0.84 -16.59
C VAL A 86 8.94 0.58 -16.05
N TYR A 87 7.92 1.07 -15.34
CA TYR A 87 7.88 2.46 -14.91
C TYR A 87 7.09 2.65 -13.62
N TYR A 88 7.39 3.74 -12.94
CA TYR A 88 6.72 4.21 -11.74
C TYR A 88 5.88 5.44 -12.08
N SER A 89 4.62 5.44 -11.70
CA SER A 89 3.65 6.51 -11.98
C SER A 89 3.29 7.36 -10.74
N GLY A 90 3.75 6.97 -9.54
CA GLY A 90 3.57 7.74 -8.32
C GLY A 90 3.36 6.88 -7.07
N PRO A 91 3.34 7.49 -5.87
CA PRO A 91 3.50 8.93 -5.61
C PRO A 91 4.91 9.50 -5.85
N PHE A 92 4.99 10.73 -6.38
CA PHE A 92 6.24 11.49 -6.46
C PHE A 92 5.96 12.96 -6.20
N TYR A 93 6.44 13.47 -5.07
CA TYR A 93 6.18 14.82 -4.58
C TYR A 93 7.16 15.79 -5.23
N ALA A 94 6.74 16.44 -6.31
CA ALA A 94 7.51 17.45 -7.03
C ALA A 94 6.60 18.60 -7.51
N VAL A 95 7.20 19.74 -7.86
CA VAL A 95 6.47 20.86 -8.49
C VAL A 95 6.12 20.53 -9.95
N ASP A 96 7.00 19.81 -10.63
CA ASP A 96 6.78 19.33 -11.99
C ASP A 96 5.71 18.22 -12.02
N ASP A 97 4.90 18.21 -13.08
CA ASP A 97 3.96 17.13 -13.37
C ASP A 97 4.73 15.96 -14.03
N ILE A 98 4.87 14.85 -13.30
CA ILE A 98 5.68 13.69 -13.68
C ILE A 98 4.77 12.50 -13.93
N ASP A 99 4.73 12.01 -15.17
CA ASP A 99 3.87 10.89 -15.55
C ASP A 99 4.55 9.54 -15.31
N ALA A 100 5.85 9.43 -15.64
CA ALA A 100 6.54 8.15 -15.60
C ALA A 100 8.04 8.26 -15.33
N LEU A 101 8.52 7.51 -14.34
CA LEU A 101 9.95 7.37 -14.02
C LEU A 101 10.42 5.94 -14.21
N CYS A 102 11.56 5.74 -14.89
CA CYS A 102 12.15 4.41 -14.99
C CYS A 102 12.87 4.03 -13.68
N PRO A 103 12.87 2.74 -13.30
CA PRO A 103 13.50 2.27 -12.06
C PRO A 103 14.95 2.69 -11.89
N TRP A 104 15.72 2.78 -12.98
CA TRP A 104 17.13 3.17 -12.90
C TRP A 104 17.35 4.63 -12.51
N CYS A 105 16.43 5.54 -12.89
CA CYS A 105 16.51 6.95 -12.47
C CYS A 105 16.07 7.18 -11.03
N ILE A 106 15.23 6.28 -10.50
CA ILE A 106 14.87 6.23 -9.08
C ILE A 106 16.10 5.73 -8.31
N ALA A 107 16.62 4.56 -8.67
CA ALA A 107 17.69 3.90 -7.94
C ALA A 107 18.99 4.71 -7.84
N ASP A 108 19.35 5.47 -8.87
CA ASP A 108 20.55 6.33 -8.90
C ASP A 108 20.30 7.76 -8.41
N GLY A 109 19.08 8.10 -7.99
CA GLY A 109 18.69 9.41 -7.46
C GLY A 109 18.60 10.52 -8.51
N LYS A 110 18.75 10.23 -9.81
CA LYS A 110 18.65 11.26 -10.86
C LYS A 110 17.27 11.90 -10.92
N ALA A 111 16.20 11.14 -10.69
CA ALA A 111 14.84 11.66 -10.73
C ALA A 111 14.65 12.74 -9.65
N SER A 112 14.87 12.38 -8.39
CA SER A 112 14.79 13.27 -7.23
C SER A 112 15.66 14.51 -7.40
N LYS A 113 16.92 14.33 -7.82
CA LYS A 113 17.83 15.45 -8.06
C LYS A 113 17.37 16.38 -9.19
N LYS A 114 16.76 15.84 -10.25
CA LYS A 114 16.35 16.64 -11.42
C LYS A 114 15.12 17.47 -11.13
N PHE A 115 14.17 16.90 -10.39
CA PHE A 115 12.86 17.49 -10.15
C PHE A 115 12.69 18.09 -8.75
N ASP A 116 13.75 18.05 -7.93
CA ASP A 116 13.73 18.48 -6.53
C ASP A 116 12.52 17.87 -5.78
N GLY A 117 12.36 16.56 -5.96
CA GLY A 117 11.18 15.83 -5.47
C GLY A 117 11.54 14.53 -4.75
N SER A 118 10.56 14.00 -4.02
CA SER A 118 10.71 12.79 -3.20
C SER A 118 9.64 11.74 -3.52
N PHE A 119 9.96 10.48 -3.31
CA PHE A 119 9.05 9.33 -3.46
C PHE A 119 8.29 9.01 -2.18
N GLN A 120 8.76 9.54 -1.05
CA GLN A 120 8.14 9.45 0.27
C GLN A 120 8.31 10.80 0.95
N ASP A 121 7.28 11.24 1.67
CA ASP A 121 7.33 12.44 2.50
C ASP A 121 8.25 12.21 3.72
N ASP A 122 9.25 13.07 3.90
CA ASP A 122 10.32 12.89 4.90
C ASP A 122 9.87 13.16 6.33
N VAL A 123 8.69 13.77 6.52
CA VAL A 123 8.04 13.93 7.83
C VAL A 123 7.00 12.85 8.12
N SER A 124 6.64 12.03 7.12
CA SER A 124 5.68 10.93 7.27
C SER A 124 6.41 9.59 7.34
N VAL A 125 7.37 9.49 8.25
CA VAL A 125 8.19 8.29 8.49
C VAL A 125 8.52 8.16 9.97
N ASP A 126 8.78 6.94 10.43
CA ASP A 126 9.35 6.73 11.77
C ASP A 126 10.76 7.31 11.88
N ASP A 127 11.05 7.95 13.01
CA ASP A 127 12.38 8.50 13.29
C ASP A 127 13.45 7.41 13.39
N ILE A 128 14.58 7.64 12.70
CA ILE A 128 15.80 6.83 12.84
C ILE A 128 17.04 7.74 12.98
N SER A 129 18.15 7.18 13.44
CA SER A 129 19.35 7.97 13.70
C SER A 129 20.19 8.32 12.47
N ASP A 130 20.00 7.62 11.34
CA ASP A 130 20.88 7.70 10.17
C ASP A 130 20.23 8.48 9.01
N PRO A 131 20.68 9.72 8.74
CA PRO A 131 20.09 10.56 7.70
C PRO A 131 20.33 10.03 6.28
N GLU A 132 21.37 9.22 6.04
CA GLU A 132 21.61 8.64 4.70
C GLU A 132 20.57 7.57 4.37
N LYS A 133 20.06 6.87 5.38
CA LYS A 133 18.95 5.91 5.20
C LYS A 133 17.64 6.62 4.88
N LEU A 134 17.37 7.76 5.52
CA LEU A 134 16.23 8.62 5.17
C LEU A 134 16.36 9.09 3.73
N LYS A 135 17.55 9.56 3.34
CA LYS A 135 17.82 9.97 1.96
C LYS A 135 17.60 8.84 0.95
N GLU A 136 18.10 7.63 1.24
CA GLU A 136 17.87 6.45 0.38
C GLU A 136 16.37 6.12 0.25
N LEU A 137 15.61 6.22 1.34
CA LEU A 137 14.17 6.03 1.32
C LEU A 137 13.50 7.09 0.42
N VAL A 138 13.65 8.37 0.74
CA VAL A 138 12.87 9.44 0.11
C VAL A 138 13.32 9.77 -1.31
N GLU A 139 14.61 9.62 -1.64
CA GLU A 139 15.13 10.00 -2.96
C GLU A 139 15.35 8.81 -3.90
N ARG A 140 15.42 7.57 -3.39
CA ARG A 140 15.92 6.43 -4.17
C ARG A 140 15.10 5.15 -4.03
N THR A 141 13.98 5.18 -3.32
CA THR A 141 13.05 4.06 -3.19
C THR A 141 11.69 4.44 -3.77
N PRO A 142 11.08 3.63 -4.65
CA PRO A 142 9.71 3.90 -5.08
C PRO A 142 8.75 3.82 -3.90
N GLY A 143 7.84 4.79 -3.80
CA GLY A 143 6.80 4.82 -2.77
C GLY A 143 5.73 3.74 -2.96
N TYR A 144 4.81 3.64 -2.00
CA TYR A 144 3.54 2.92 -2.14
C TYR A 144 2.39 3.94 -2.18
N SER A 145 1.15 3.52 -2.45
CA SER A 145 0.00 4.43 -2.46
C SER A 145 -0.93 4.16 -1.29
N GLY A 146 -1.14 5.18 -0.46
CA GLY A 146 -2.11 5.18 0.62
C GLY A 146 -3.53 5.55 0.15
N TRP A 147 -4.52 5.44 1.04
CA TRP A 147 -5.74 6.24 0.93
C TRP A 147 -5.49 7.67 1.39
N GLN A 148 -4.72 7.80 2.47
CA GLN A 148 -4.23 9.05 3.03
C GLN A 148 -2.73 9.21 2.75
N GLN A 149 -2.10 10.20 3.40
CA GLN A 149 -0.65 10.38 3.34
C GLN A 149 0.06 9.09 3.76
N GLU A 150 0.94 8.58 2.90
CA GLU A 150 1.70 7.37 3.20
C GLU A 150 2.64 7.60 4.38
N TYR A 151 2.69 6.62 5.29
CA TYR A 151 3.60 6.62 6.42
C TYR A 151 4.58 5.44 6.35
N TRP A 152 5.89 5.68 6.49
CA TRP A 152 6.89 4.62 6.39
C TRP A 152 7.41 4.16 7.75
N LEU A 153 7.21 2.87 8.05
CA LEU A 153 7.58 2.31 9.35
C LEU A 153 9.07 1.95 9.43
N ALA A 154 9.65 2.07 10.62
CA ALA A 154 11.03 1.70 10.92
C ALA A 154 11.10 0.73 12.09
N HIS A 155 12.10 -0.16 12.09
CA HIS A 155 12.37 -1.06 13.20
C HIS A 155 13.86 -1.40 13.24
N CYS A 156 14.41 -1.64 14.44
CA CYS A 156 15.85 -1.84 14.63
C CYS A 156 16.72 -0.68 14.09
N ASN A 157 16.23 0.56 14.19
CA ASN A 157 16.93 1.77 13.72
C ASN A 157 17.26 1.74 12.21
N ASP A 158 16.33 1.19 11.43
CA ASP A 158 16.36 1.13 9.97
C ASP A 158 14.92 1.11 9.44
N TYR A 159 14.70 1.59 8.21
CA TYR A 159 13.36 1.52 7.61
C TYR A 159 13.01 0.08 7.23
N CYS A 160 11.76 -0.27 7.44
CA CYS A 160 11.24 -1.56 7.04
C CYS A 160 11.03 -1.61 5.51
N ALA A 161 11.15 -2.82 4.95
CA ALA A 161 10.81 -3.08 3.56
C ALA A 161 9.28 -3.18 3.42
N PHE A 162 8.70 -2.39 2.51
CA PHE A 162 7.30 -2.53 2.13
C PHE A 162 7.09 -3.85 1.39
N LYS A 163 6.10 -4.63 1.86
CA LYS A 163 5.79 -5.97 1.36
C LYS A 163 4.51 -6.02 0.54
N GLY A 164 3.65 -5.01 0.66
CA GLY A 164 2.42 -4.89 -0.12
C GLY A 164 1.20 -4.52 0.71
N TYR A 165 0.08 -4.50 0.01
CA TYR A 165 -1.25 -4.23 0.54
C TYR A 165 -1.83 -5.53 1.13
N VAL A 166 -2.49 -5.42 2.28
CA VAL A 166 -3.02 -6.57 3.02
C VAL A 166 -4.36 -6.28 3.68
N GLY A 167 -5.20 -7.31 3.79
CA GLY A 167 -6.39 -7.37 4.64
C GLY A 167 -6.18 -8.27 5.85
N TRP A 168 -7.26 -8.52 6.60
CA TRP A 168 -7.24 -9.45 7.73
C TRP A 168 -6.77 -10.87 7.34
N GLN A 169 -7.19 -11.35 6.16
CA GLN A 169 -6.92 -12.72 5.71
C GLN A 169 -5.42 -13.00 5.52
N GLU A 170 -4.66 -11.99 5.12
CA GLU A 170 -3.21 -12.08 4.92
C GLU A 170 -2.44 -11.97 6.24
N ILE A 171 -2.96 -11.21 7.21
CA ILE A 171 -2.27 -10.96 8.49
C ILE A 171 -2.59 -11.99 9.59
N GLU A 172 -3.81 -12.55 9.61
CA GLU A 172 -4.24 -13.52 10.62
C GLU A 172 -3.27 -14.71 10.78
N PRO A 173 -2.74 -15.31 9.69
CA PRO A 173 -1.84 -16.45 9.80
C PRO A 173 -0.46 -16.09 10.36
N ILE A 174 -0.08 -14.81 10.37
CA ILE A 174 1.28 -14.33 10.69
C ILE A 174 1.32 -13.40 11.91
N LEU A 175 0.27 -13.35 12.74
CA LEU A 175 0.19 -12.47 13.91
C LEU A 175 1.39 -12.61 14.86
N ALA A 176 1.92 -13.82 15.05
CA ALA A 176 3.07 -14.08 15.92
C ALA A 176 4.41 -13.55 15.35
N GLU A 177 4.43 -13.17 14.08
CA GLU A 177 5.61 -12.65 13.37
C GLU A 177 5.71 -11.13 13.39
N PHE A 178 4.71 -10.42 13.93
CA PHE A 178 4.81 -8.98 14.16
C PHE A 178 5.77 -8.64 15.30
N ALA A 179 6.39 -7.46 15.23
CA ALA A 179 7.23 -6.94 16.29
C ALA A 179 6.39 -6.45 17.47
N ASP A 180 5.38 -5.61 17.18
CA ASP A 180 4.43 -5.06 18.14
C ASP A 180 3.20 -4.50 17.41
N LEU A 181 2.26 -5.40 17.06
CA LEU A 181 1.08 -5.03 16.28
C LEU A 181 0.14 -4.09 17.05
N GLU A 182 0.02 -4.23 18.37
CA GLU A 182 -0.88 -3.37 19.15
C GLU A 182 -0.40 -1.92 19.17
N THR A 183 0.91 -1.70 19.34
CA THR A 183 1.51 -0.36 19.24
C THR A 183 1.37 0.22 17.83
N ASP A 184 1.59 -0.60 16.80
CA ASP A 184 1.39 -0.19 15.41
C ASP A 184 -0.02 0.33 15.16
N LEU A 185 -1.04 -0.41 15.62
CA LEU A 185 -2.44 0.00 15.46
C LEU A 185 -2.76 1.27 16.25
N ALA A 186 -2.25 1.38 17.47
CA ALA A 186 -2.44 2.55 18.33
C ALA A 186 -1.88 3.84 17.69
N ASN A 187 -0.72 3.73 17.03
CA ASN A 187 -0.05 4.88 16.39
C ASN A 187 -0.73 5.30 15.07
N ALA A 188 -1.26 4.36 14.30
CA ALA A 188 -1.88 4.65 13.00
C ALA A 188 -3.27 5.31 13.14
N GLY A 189 -4.08 4.87 14.10
CA GLY A 189 -5.42 5.42 14.28
C GLY A 189 -6.26 4.81 15.41
N GLY A 190 -5.71 3.84 16.16
CA GLY A 190 -6.31 3.34 17.39
C GLY A 190 -7.38 2.25 17.25
N ILE A 191 -7.52 1.59 16.08
CA ILE A 191 -8.35 0.37 16.02
C ILE A 191 -7.69 -0.74 16.83
N THR A 192 -8.49 -1.60 17.45
CA THR A 192 -7.93 -2.71 18.24
C THR A 192 -7.66 -3.93 17.36
N LEU A 193 -6.86 -4.88 17.86
CA LEU A 193 -6.65 -6.16 17.17
C LEU A 193 -7.97 -6.91 16.92
N ALA A 194 -8.95 -6.78 17.84
CA ALA A 194 -10.27 -7.38 17.71
C ALA A 194 -11.14 -6.73 16.62
N ASP A 195 -10.80 -5.51 16.19
CA ASP A 195 -11.51 -4.79 15.15
C ASP A 195 -11.03 -5.18 13.73
N LEU A 196 -9.78 -5.64 13.59
CA LEU A 196 -9.19 -5.97 12.28
C LEU A 196 -10.03 -6.95 11.44
N PRO A 197 -10.60 -8.04 11.99
CA PRO A 197 -11.45 -8.94 11.22
C PRO A 197 -12.67 -8.26 10.60
N ASN A 198 -13.14 -7.16 11.18
CA ASN A 198 -14.34 -6.44 10.71
C ASN A 198 -14.01 -5.39 9.65
N TYR A 199 -12.88 -4.70 9.78
CA TYR A 199 -12.57 -3.54 8.96
C TYR A 199 -11.46 -3.80 7.92
N LEU A 200 -10.37 -4.46 8.30
CA LEU A 200 -9.17 -4.54 7.47
C LEU A 200 -9.40 -5.43 6.24
N ARG A 201 -9.38 -4.83 5.06
CA ARG A 201 -9.64 -5.49 3.78
C ARG A 201 -8.65 -4.99 2.75
N ASP A 202 -8.03 -5.91 2.02
CA ASP A 202 -7.24 -5.52 0.86
C ASP A 202 -8.17 -4.88 -0.19
N ASN A 203 -7.82 -3.66 -0.59
CA ASN A 203 -8.62 -2.78 -1.42
C ASN A 203 -10.03 -2.47 -0.86
N GLY A 204 -10.16 -2.38 0.47
CA GLY A 204 -11.36 -1.89 1.15
C GLY A 204 -11.16 -0.53 1.81
N SER A 205 -12.22 -0.03 2.48
CA SER A 205 -12.18 1.27 3.17
C SER A 205 -11.06 1.32 4.21
N CYS A 206 -10.84 0.25 4.99
CA CYS A 206 -9.66 0.11 5.84
C CYS A 206 -8.60 -0.75 5.14
N GLN A 207 -7.53 -0.14 4.65
CA GLN A 207 -6.45 -0.81 3.93
C GLN A 207 -5.24 -1.02 4.85
N GLY A 208 -4.68 -2.23 4.86
CA GLY A 208 -3.40 -2.51 5.53
C GLY A 208 -2.20 -2.38 4.59
N TYR A 209 -1.09 -1.90 5.14
CA TYR A 209 0.22 -1.75 4.49
C TYR A 209 1.24 -2.55 5.28
N LEU A 210 1.70 -3.67 4.72
CA LEU A 210 2.59 -4.60 5.40
C LEU A 210 4.05 -4.18 5.21
N PHE A 211 4.78 -4.09 6.31
CA PHE A 211 6.20 -3.81 6.34
C PHE A 211 6.97 -4.93 7.02
N GLN A 212 8.21 -5.18 6.61
CA GLN A 212 9.09 -6.16 7.23
C GLN A 212 10.44 -5.54 7.59
N CYS A 213 10.86 -5.70 8.84
CA CYS A 213 12.16 -5.21 9.28
C CYS A 213 13.30 -5.91 8.52
N THR A 214 14.21 -5.13 7.93
CA THR A 214 15.36 -5.66 7.19
C THR A 214 16.45 -6.28 8.08
N CYS A 215 16.33 -6.14 9.40
CA CYS A 215 17.31 -6.65 10.38
C CYS A 215 16.83 -7.94 11.06
N CYS A 216 15.60 -7.95 11.60
CA CYS A 216 15.08 -9.07 12.39
C CYS A 216 13.94 -9.85 11.71
N ASN A 217 13.52 -9.44 10.51
CA ASN A 217 12.44 -10.03 9.71
C ASN A 217 11.04 -9.99 10.34
N LYS A 218 10.87 -9.33 11.49
CA LYS A 218 9.56 -9.09 12.10
C LYS A 218 8.72 -8.14 11.26
N TYR A 219 7.42 -8.40 11.20
CA TYR A 219 6.47 -7.55 10.50
C TYR A 219 6.03 -6.35 11.34
N ARG A 220 5.62 -5.31 10.63
CA ARG A 220 4.98 -4.09 11.13
C ARG A 220 3.78 -3.78 10.24
N LEU A 221 2.74 -3.17 10.78
CA LEU A 221 1.53 -2.84 10.04
C LEU A 221 1.25 -1.34 10.11
N TYR A 222 0.99 -0.71 8.98
CA TYR A 222 0.28 0.56 8.95
C TYR A 222 -1.10 0.34 8.33
N TYR A 223 -2.05 1.23 8.60
CA TYR A 223 -3.34 1.21 7.93
C TYR A 223 -3.91 2.63 7.90
N ASP A 224 -4.82 2.88 6.97
CA ASP A 224 -5.60 4.12 6.91
C ASP A 224 -7.04 3.83 6.41
N PHE A 225 -7.82 4.90 6.25
CA PHE A 225 -9.17 4.86 5.70
C PHE A 225 -9.35 5.85 4.53
N ASP A 226 -10.20 5.51 3.58
CA ASP A 226 -10.58 6.35 2.42
C ASP A 226 -11.40 7.61 2.74
#